data_AF-A0A3M3XPU1-F1
#
_entry.id   AF-A0A3M3XPU1-F1
#
_cell.length_a   1.000
_cell.length_b   1.000
_cell.length_c   1.000
_cell.angle_alpha   90.00
_cell.angle_beta   90.00
_cell.angle_gamma   90.00
#
_symmetry.space_group_name_H-M   'P 1'
#
loop_
_entity.id
_entity.type
_entity.pdbx_description
1 polymer ?
#
loop_
_entity_poly.entity_id
_entity_poly.type
_entity_poly.pdbx_seq_one_letter_code
_entity_poly.pdbx_strand_id
1 'polypeptide(L)'
;MQKNHDCSVLRSCQQFRYRAQPSPPLPEPQMPSSKREQARTERQLVTALTQACETAKSEMPDFCWLTHDVDYAAFPASLQVVWVFDTLADKHAALAGGLDGRMIELTAAALEEAQVSVPSVSAHVHVDCEERCRLENGGDWQQRIKRKYARRG
;
A
#
# COMPACT_ATOMS: atom_id res chain seq x y z
N MET A 1 -56.82 7.69 -23.91
CA MET A 1 -56.09 8.14 -22.70
C MET A 1 -54.60 7.95 -23.01
N GLN A 2 -53.93 8.78 -23.82
CA GLN A 2 -53.34 10.10 -23.48
C GLN A 2 -52.71 10.04 -22.07
N LYS A 3 -51.38 10.14 -21.88
CA LYS A 3 -50.56 11.29 -22.30
C LYS A 3 -49.12 10.91 -22.67
N ASN A 4 -48.70 11.47 -23.78
CA ASN A 4 -47.31 11.72 -24.17
C ASN A 4 -46.72 12.85 -23.31
N HIS A 5 -45.42 12.75 -23.00
CA HIS A 5 -44.47 13.86 -22.87
C HIS A 5 -43.17 13.26 -23.40
N ASP A 6 -42.82 13.44 -24.67
CA ASP A 6 -42.23 14.63 -25.27
C ASP A 6 -41.14 15.25 -24.38
N CYS A 7 -39.89 14.97 -24.73
CA CYS A 7 -38.79 15.86 -24.46
C CYS A 7 -37.74 15.66 -25.55
N SER A 8 -38.00 16.27 -26.70
CA SER A 8 -37.03 16.32 -27.80
C SER A 8 -37.00 17.73 -28.37
N VAL A 9 -36.30 18.66 -27.72
CA VAL A 9 -35.93 19.94 -28.32
C VAL A 9 -34.57 20.45 -27.81
N LEU A 10 -33.56 20.20 -28.65
CA LEU A 10 -32.51 21.13 -29.14
C LEU A 10 -31.63 21.89 -28.10
N ARG A 11 -30.33 21.56 -28.07
CA ARG A 11 -29.21 22.20 -28.80
C ARG A 11 -28.61 23.44 -28.12
N SER A 12 -27.28 23.36 -28.00
CA SER A 12 -26.32 24.44 -28.24
C SER A 12 -25.66 25.09 -27.01
N CYS A 13 -24.59 24.44 -26.53
CA CYS A 13 -23.38 25.18 -26.17
C CYS A 13 -22.17 24.38 -26.65
N GLN A 14 -21.80 24.62 -27.91
CA GLN A 14 -20.48 24.31 -28.44
C GLN A 14 -19.42 25.03 -27.60
N GLN A 15 -18.38 24.31 -27.14
CA GLN A 15 -16.98 24.75 -27.23
C GLN A 15 -16.07 23.53 -26.92
N PHE A 16 -15.68 22.75 -27.92
CA PHE A 16 -14.34 22.82 -28.55
C PHE A 16 -13.15 22.76 -27.58
N ARG A 17 -12.69 21.53 -27.28
CA ARG A 17 -11.31 21.04 -27.46
C ARG A 17 -11.11 19.68 -26.77
N TYR A 18 -11.87 18.66 -27.18
CA TYR A 18 -11.33 17.31 -27.09
C TYR A 18 -10.36 17.13 -28.27
N ARG A 19 -9.09 17.48 -28.04
CA ARG A 19 -8.00 16.90 -28.82
C ARG A 19 -8.21 15.39 -28.76
N ALA A 20 -8.23 14.73 -29.92
CA ALA A 20 -7.84 13.33 -29.99
C ALA A 20 -6.52 13.22 -29.23
N GLN A 21 -6.57 12.65 -28.03
CA GLN A 21 -5.37 12.37 -27.28
C GLN A 21 -4.65 11.27 -28.06
N PRO A 22 -3.36 11.45 -28.42
CA PRO A 22 -2.58 10.30 -28.86
C PRO A 22 -2.63 9.28 -27.73
N SER A 23 -2.97 8.04 -28.08
CA SER A 23 -2.97 6.90 -27.18
C SER A 23 -1.71 6.96 -26.30
N PRO A 24 -1.84 6.88 -24.96
CA PRO A 24 -0.66 6.87 -24.10
C PRO A 24 0.24 5.71 -24.52
N PRO A 25 1.56 5.92 -24.66
CA PRO A 25 2.47 4.85 -25.03
C PRO A 25 2.39 3.75 -23.97
N LEU A 26 2.36 2.50 -24.46
CA LEU A 26 2.46 1.30 -23.64
C LEU A 26 3.65 1.45 -22.67
N PRO A 27 3.53 0.99 -21.41
CA PRO A 27 4.57 1.19 -20.42
C PRO A 27 5.86 0.47 -20.85
N GLU A 28 6.88 1.27 -21.15
CA GLU A 28 8.26 0.82 -21.31
C GLU A 28 8.79 0.22 -19.99
N PRO A 29 9.76 -0.71 -20.04
CA PRO A 29 10.32 -1.35 -18.85
C PRO A 29 10.94 -0.30 -17.93
N GLN A 30 10.40 -0.21 -16.72
CA GLN A 30 10.62 0.86 -15.75
C GLN A 30 12.06 0.86 -15.20
N MET A 31 12.79 1.95 -15.41
CA MET A 31 13.99 2.31 -14.64
C MET A 31 13.74 3.68 -13.97
N PRO A 32 13.66 3.77 -12.63
CA PRO A 32 13.12 4.96 -11.95
C PRO A 32 14.20 6.04 -11.82
N SER A 33 14.22 7.03 -12.72
CA SER A 33 15.20 8.15 -12.64
C SER A 33 14.59 9.51 -12.29
N SER A 34 13.25 9.68 -12.28
CA SER A 34 12.63 10.98 -12.01
C SER A 34 11.93 11.03 -10.64
N LYS A 35 12.14 12.09 -9.86
CA LYS A 35 11.44 12.33 -8.58
C LYS A 35 9.91 12.25 -8.68
N ARG A 36 9.37 12.53 -9.88
CA ARG A 36 7.94 12.43 -10.17
C ARG A 36 7.44 10.98 -10.19
N GLU A 37 8.22 10.06 -10.73
CA GLU A 37 7.88 8.64 -10.73
C GLU A 37 7.98 8.06 -9.33
N GLN A 38 9.05 8.39 -8.58
CA GLN A 38 9.17 8.00 -7.18
C GLN A 38 7.95 8.44 -6.36
N ALA A 39 7.54 9.69 -6.49
CA ALA A 39 6.36 10.21 -5.81
C ALA A 39 5.04 9.56 -6.29
N ARG A 40 4.95 9.13 -7.55
CA ARG A 40 3.76 8.42 -8.05
C ARG A 40 3.69 7.01 -7.46
N THR A 41 4.79 6.27 -7.49
CA THR A 41 4.89 4.93 -6.90
C THR A 41 4.65 4.98 -5.40
N GLU A 42 5.23 5.94 -4.68
CA GLU A 42 4.97 6.15 -3.24
C GLU A 42 3.48 6.33 -2.97
N ARG A 43 2.82 7.23 -3.70
CA ARG A 43 1.38 7.47 -3.50
C ARG A 43 0.54 6.23 -3.75
N GLN A 44 0.86 5.47 -4.79
CA GLN A 44 0.16 4.22 -5.08
C GLN A 44 0.40 3.20 -3.98
N LEU A 45 1.65 3.05 -3.52
CA LEU A 45 2.01 2.16 -2.42
C LEU A 45 1.29 2.53 -1.13
N VAL A 46 1.31 3.81 -0.73
CA VAL A 46 0.61 4.31 0.46
C VAL A 46 -0.88 4.02 0.34
N THR A 47 -1.49 4.27 -0.82
CA THR A 47 -2.92 4.03 -1.04
C THR A 47 -3.25 2.55 -0.91
N ALA A 48 -2.50 1.69 -1.58
CA ALA A 48 -2.74 0.25 -1.59
C ALA A 48 -2.48 -0.39 -0.21
N LEU A 49 -1.41 0.03 0.49
CA LEU A 49 -1.14 -0.38 1.86
C LEU A 49 -2.16 0.15 2.86
N THR A 50 -2.73 1.33 2.62
CA THR A 50 -3.83 1.86 3.46
C THR A 50 -5.07 0.99 3.30
N GLN A 51 -5.43 0.61 2.08
CA GLN A 51 -6.55 -0.30 1.84
C GLN A 51 -6.32 -1.68 2.46
N ALA A 52 -5.10 -2.22 2.34
CA ALA A 52 -4.70 -3.44 3.03
C ALA A 52 -4.82 -3.31 4.56
N CYS A 53 -4.40 -2.16 5.12
CA CYS A 53 -4.53 -1.84 6.55
C CYS A 53 -5.99 -1.77 7.00
N GLU A 54 -6.86 -1.10 6.25
CA GLU A 54 -8.28 -0.99 6.58
C GLU A 54 -9.00 -2.33 6.50
N THR A 55 -8.71 -3.11 5.46
CA THR A 55 -9.23 -4.48 5.29
C THR A 55 -8.79 -5.34 6.48
N ALA A 56 -7.51 -5.30 6.81
CA ALA A 56 -6.95 -5.99 7.96
C ALA A 56 -7.59 -5.57 9.28
N LYS A 57 -7.79 -4.29 9.54
CA LYS A 57 -8.50 -3.80 10.74
C LYS A 57 -9.93 -4.29 10.82
N SER A 58 -10.59 -4.47 9.67
CA SER A 58 -11.95 -5.00 9.61
C SER A 58 -11.99 -6.51 9.86
N GLU A 59 -10.96 -7.25 9.44
CA GLU A 59 -10.87 -8.71 9.61
C GLU A 59 -10.25 -9.11 10.97
N MET A 60 -9.37 -8.27 11.51
CA MET A 60 -8.56 -8.53 12.70
C MET A 60 -8.78 -7.42 13.74
N PRO A 61 -9.60 -7.66 14.77
CA PRO A 61 -9.85 -6.67 15.82
C PRO A 61 -8.60 -6.35 16.65
N ASP A 62 -7.64 -7.29 16.71
CA ASP A 62 -6.42 -7.17 17.51
C ASP A 62 -5.27 -6.46 16.76
N PHE A 63 -5.48 -6.10 15.49
CA PHE A 63 -4.50 -5.40 14.68
C PHE A 63 -4.62 -3.87 14.87
N CYS A 64 -3.51 -3.23 15.21
CA CYS A 64 -3.52 -1.81 15.58
C CYS A 64 -3.22 -0.90 14.38
N TRP A 65 -2.13 -1.15 13.64
CA TRP A 65 -1.73 -0.42 12.44
C TRP A 65 -0.57 -1.09 11.72
N LEU A 66 -0.31 -0.70 10.46
CA LEU A 66 0.92 -1.06 9.75
C LEU A 66 1.65 0.19 9.30
N THR A 67 2.96 0.07 9.13
CA THR A 67 3.82 1.09 8.55
C THR A 67 4.69 0.48 7.48
N HIS A 68 5.07 1.30 6.51
CA HIS A 68 6.06 0.92 5.51
C HIS A 68 7.28 1.82 5.63
N ASP A 69 8.42 1.25 5.32
CA ASP A 69 9.70 1.94 5.18
C ASP A 69 10.25 1.54 3.81
N VAL A 70 10.64 2.51 3.01
CA VAL A 70 11.11 2.26 1.65
C VAL A 70 12.33 3.12 1.37
N ASP A 71 13.42 2.48 0.98
CA ASP A 71 14.61 3.18 0.54
C ASP A 71 14.57 3.33 -0.99
N TYR A 72 14.31 4.55 -1.46
CA TYR A 72 14.26 4.86 -2.90
C TYR A 72 15.59 4.67 -3.63
N ALA A 73 16.73 4.56 -2.94
CA ALA A 73 18.01 4.27 -3.55
C ALA A 73 18.17 2.77 -3.90
N ALA A 74 17.46 1.88 -3.20
CA ALA A 74 17.50 0.42 -3.40
C ALA A 74 16.13 -0.19 -3.73
N PHE A 75 15.21 0.65 -4.20
CA PHE A 75 13.87 0.24 -4.61
C PHE A 75 13.92 -0.70 -5.82
N PRO A 76 13.09 -1.76 -5.89
CA PRO A 76 12.01 -2.16 -4.96
C PRO A 76 12.43 -3.10 -3.81
N ALA A 77 13.69 -3.55 -3.78
CA ALA A 77 14.16 -4.58 -2.86
C ALA A 77 14.37 -4.10 -1.40
N SER A 78 14.29 -2.79 -1.16
CA SER A 78 14.46 -2.17 0.16
C SER A 78 13.15 -1.91 0.91
N LEU A 79 12.01 -2.14 0.28
CA LEU A 79 10.71 -1.88 0.89
C LEU A 79 10.48 -2.84 2.06
N GLN A 80 10.01 -2.36 3.19
CA GLN A 80 9.70 -3.15 4.37
C GLN A 80 8.34 -2.71 4.89
N VAL A 81 7.45 -3.65 5.14
CA VAL A 81 6.12 -3.42 5.72
C VAL A 81 6.09 -4.07 7.08
N VAL A 82 5.85 -3.27 8.11
CA VAL A 82 5.79 -3.72 9.50
C VAL A 82 4.35 -3.61 9.98
N TRP A 83 3.78 -4.76 10.29
CA TRP A 83 2.47 -4.95 10.88
C TRP A 83 2.59 -4.88 12.40
N VAL A 84 1.85 -3.96 13.03
CA VAL A 84 1.91 -3.68 14.47
C VAL A 84 0.61 -4.10 15.14
N PHE A 85 0.75 -5.03 16.08
CA PHE A 85 -0.31 -5.46 17.00
C PHE A 85 -0.26 -4.67 18.30
N ASP A 86 -1.38 -4.64 19.03
CA ASP A 86 -1.43 -3.96 20.33
C ASP A 86 -0.57 -4.69 21.37
N THR A 87 -0.83 -5.98 21.58
CA THR A 87 -0.11 -6.82 22.54
C THR A 87 0.70 -7.96 21.90
N LEU A 88 1.62 -8.54 22.68
CA LEU A 88 2.34 -9.75 22.26
C LEU A 88 1.39 -10.95 22.09
N ALA A 89 0.33 -11.02 22.89
CA ALA A 89 -0.67 -12.08 22.82
C ALA A 89 -1.41 -12.05 21.49
N ASP A 90 -1.82 -10.86 21.03
CA ASP A 90 -2.49 -10.65 19.75
C ASP A 90 -1.61 -11.08 18.58
N LYS A 91 -0.33 -10.68 18.63
CA LYS A 91 0.66 -11.15 17.65
C LYS A 91 0.74 -12.68 17.64
N HIS A 92 0.77 -13.34 18.80
CA HIS A 92 0.87 -14.79 18.86
C HIS A 92 -0.41 -15.47 18.37
N ALA A 93 -1.58 -14.93 18.72
CA ALA A 93 -2.88 -15.39 18.24
C ALA A 93 -2.98 -15.25 16.72
N ALA A 94 -2.50 -14.14 16.16
CA ALA A 94 -2.47 -13.92 14.71
C ALA A 94 -1.58 -14.95 14.00
N LEU A 95 -0.37 -15.18 14.53
CA LEU A 95 0.54 -16.20 13.99
C LEU A 95 -0.02 -17.61 14.14
N ALA A 96 -0.66 -17.92 15.26
CA ALA A 96 -1.30 -19.22 15.50
C ALA A 96 -2.56 -19.42 14.63
N GLY A 97 -3.26 -18.34 14.30
CA GLY A 97 -4.43 -18.32 13.43
C GLY A 97 -4.10 -18.32 11.94
N GLY A 98 -2.83 -18.31 11.55
CA GLY A 98 -2.41 -18.29 10.14
C GLY A 98 -2.63 -16.93 9.45
N LEU A 99 -2.75 -15.84 10.23
CA LEU A 99 -2.87 -14.49 9.68
C LEU A 99 -1.59 -14.02 8.99
N ASP A 100 -0.47 -14.71 9.17
CA ASP A 100 0.76 -14.45 8.42
C ASP A 100 0.54 -14.57 6.91
N GLY A 101 -0.18 -15.61 6.47
CA GLY A 101 -0.56 -15.76 5.07
C GLY A 101 -1.41 -14.58 4.59
N ARG A 102 -2.38 -14.16 5.40
CA ARG A 102 -3.26 -13.03 5.07
C ARG A 102 -2.50 -11.71 4.98
N MET A 103 -1.58 -11.45 5.90
CA MET A 103 -0.71 -10.26 5.87
C MET A 103 0.17 -10.24 4.63
N ILE A 104 0.71 -11.39 4.23
CA ILE A 104 1.50 -11.53 3.00
C ILE A 104 0.64 -11.31 1.77
N GLU A 105 -0.56 -11.89 1.69
CA GLU A 105 -1.50 -11.70 0.58
C GLU A 105 -1.92 -10.24 0.42
N LEU A 106 -2.33 -9.59 1.52
CA LEU A 106 -2.73 -8.18 1.52
C LEU A 106 -1.56 -7.28 1.10
N THR A 107 -0.36 -7.57 1.58
CA THR A 107 0.85 -6.81 1.18
C THR A 107 1.22 -7.09 -0.27
N ALA A 108 1.07 -8.34 -0.74
CA ALA A 108 1.36 -8.73 -2.13
C ALA A 108 0.42 -8.03 -3.11
N ALA A 109 -0.88 -8.04 -2.83
CA ALA A 109 -1.87 -7.30 -3.60
C ALA A 109 -1.56 -5.80 -3.64
N ALA A 110 -1.23 -5.22 -2.48
CA ALA A 110 -0.88 -3.81 -2.41
C ALA A 110 0.37 -3.44 -3.22
N LEU A 111 1.38 -4.32 -3.22
CA LEU A 111 2.60 -4.14 -4.01
C LEU A 111 2.33 -4.28 -5.51
N GLU A 112 1.51 -5.25 -5.92
CA GLU A 112 1.12 -5.44 -7.31
C GLU A 112 0.34 -4.23 -7.85
N GLU A 113 -0.62 -3.70 -7.08
CA GLU A 113 -1.36 -2.48 -7.43
C GLU A 113 -0.45 -1.24 -7.54
N ALA A 114 0.57 -1.17 -6.71
CA ALA A 114 1.59 -0.13 -6.76
C ALA A 114 2.62 -0.35 -7.89
N GLN A 115 2.46 -1.39 -8.72
CA GLN A 115 3.39 -1.80 -9.78
C GLN A 115 4.81 -2.10 -9.24
N VAL A 116 4.88 -2.63 -8.02
CA VAL A 116 6.12 -2.94 -7.30
C VAL A 116 6.33 -4.45 -7.30
N SER A 117 7.18 -4.94 -8.21
CA SER A 117 7.59 -6.34 -8.19
C SER A 117 8.75 -6.55 -7.22
N VAL A 118 8.47 -7.22 -6.10
CA VAL A 118 9.50 -7.68 -5.16
C VAL A 118 9.74 -9.19 -5.33
N PRO A 119 10.98 -9.67 -5.13
CA PRO A 119 11.28 -11.10 -5.28
C PRO A 119 10.61 -11.97 -4.20
N SER A 120 10.44 -11.46 -2.99
CA SER A 120 9.83 -12.20 -1.87
C SER A 120 9.02 -11.27 -0.97
N VAL A 121 7.71 -11.16 -1.17
CA VAL A 121 6.83 -10.34 -0.31
C VAL A 121 6.97 -10.73 1.16
N SER A 122 7.07 -12.02 1.47
CA SER A 122 7.29 -12.53 2.82
C SER A 122 8.58 -12.03 3.49
N ALA A 123 9.61 -11.67 2.71
CA ALA A 123 10.84 -11.09 3.24
C ALA A 123 10.71 -9.58 3.55
N HIS A 124 9.69 -8.93 3.00
CA HIS A 124 9.38 -7.53 3.23
C HIS A 124 8.30 -7.35 4.30
N VAL A 125 7.50 -8.40 4.59
CA VAL A 125 6.46 -8.38 5.61
C VAL A 125 7.04 -8.78 6.96
N HIS A 126 6.91 -7.88 7.94
CA HIS A 126 7.34 -8.08 9.31
C HIS A 126 6.19 -7.87 10.26
N VAL A 127 6.20 -8.62 11.36
CA VAL A 127 5.15 -8.56 12.39
C VAL A 127 5.77 -8.22 13.73
N ASP A 128 5.28 -7.16 14.35
CA ASP A 128 5.75 -6.65 15.64
C ASP A 128 4.56 -6.17 16.49
N CYS A 129 4.81 -5.72 17.72
CA CYS A 129 3.75 -5.28 18.64
C CYS A 129 4.19 -4.04 19.43
N GLU A 130 3.22 -3.19 19.78
CA GLU A 130 3.47 -1.93 20.47
C GLU A 130 4.08 -2.15 21.84
N GLU A 131 3.63 -3.16 22.57
CA GLU A 131 4.20 -3.55 23.85
C GLU A 131 5.73 -3.78 23.76
N ARG A 132 6.20 -4.52 22.74
CA ARG A 132 7.64 -4.74 22.54
C ARG A 132 8.39 -3.48 22.14
N CYS A 133 7.82 -2.65 21.28
CA CYS A 133 8.45 -1.39 20.90
C CYS A 133 8.58 -0.46 22.11
N ARG A 134 7.56 -0.42 22.97
CA ARG A 134 7.57 0.34 24.22
C ARG A 134 8.65 -0.16 25.18
N LEU A 135 8.81 -1.47 25.32
CA LEU A 135 9.80 -2.09 26.20
C LEU A 135 11.25 -1.94 25.69
N GLU A 136 11.50 -2.14 24.39
CA GLU A 136 12.87 -2.15 23.84
C GLU A 136 13.35 -0.81 23.32
N ASN A 137 12.43 0.03 22.86
CA ASN A 137 12.73 1.29 22.15
C ASN A 137 11.95 2.47 22.72
N GLY A 138 11.24 2.34 23.85
CA GLY A 138 10.47 3.44 24.43
C GLY A 138 9.27 3.89 23.58
N GLY A 139 8.86 3.11 22.58
CA GLY A 139 7.82 3.48 21.61
C GLY A 139 8.36 4.12 20.33
N ASP A 140 9.69 4.23 20.18
CA ASP A 140 10.32 4.77 18.97
C ASP A 140 10.32 3.75 17.82
N TRP A 141 9.20 3.66 17.11
CA TRP A 141 9.05 2.81 15.93
C TRP A 141 10.01 3.16 14.81
N GLN A 142 10.26 4.45 14.58
CA GLN A 142 11.26 4.89 13.58
C GLN A 142 12.65 4.32 13.88
N GLN A 143 13.05 4.31 15.15
CA GLN A 143 14.36 3.78 15.55
C GLN A 143 14.38 2.25 15.47
N ARG A 144 13.29 1.60 15.89
CA ARG A 144 13.16 0.15 15.82
C ARG A 144 13.26 -0.35 14.37
N ILE A 145 12.56 0.31 13.45
CA ILE A 145 12.56 -0.03 12.03
C ILE A 145 13.94 0.17 11.44
N LYS A 146 14.56 1.33 11.66
CA LYS A 146 15.93 1.61 11.22
C LYS A 146 16.98 0.69 11.83
N ARG A 147 16.74 0.07 12.98
CA ARG A 147 17.71 -0.88 13.59
C ARG A 147 17.49 -2.32 13.17
N LYS A 148 16.23 -2.75 13.03
CA LYS A 148 15.89 -4.16 12.74
C LYS A 148 15.72 -4.45 11.26
N TYR A 149 15.17 -3.50 10.51
CA TYR A 149 14.77 -3.69 9.11
C TYR A 149 15.59 -2.84 8.15
N ALA A 150 16.45 -1.92 8.64
CA ALA A 150 17.51 -1.40 7.79
C ALA A 150 18.42 -2.56 7.43
N ARG A 151 18.29 -3.03 6.19
CA ARG A 151 19.26 -3.92 5.57
C ARG A 151 20.62 -3.24 5.73
N ARG A 152 21.46 -3.79 6.60
CA ARG A 152 22.91 -3.54 6.53
C ARG A 152 23.30 -3.89 5.10
N GLY A 153 23.64 -2.87 4.32
CA GLY A 153 24.26 -3.04 3.02
C GLY A 153 25.53 -3.89 3.11
#